data_AF-A0A8B5Y6V5-F1
#
_entry.id   AF-A0A8B5Y6V5-F1
#
_cell.length_a   1.000
_cell.length_b   1.000
_cell.length_c   1.000
_cell.angle_alpha   90.00
_cell.angle_beta   90.00
_cell.angle_gamma   90.00
#
_symmetry.space_group_name_H-M   'P 1'
#
loop_
_entity.id
_entity.type
_entity.pdbx_description
1 polymer ?
#
loop_
_entity_poly.entity_id
_entity_poly.type
_entity_poly.pdbx_seq_one_letter_code
_entity_poly.pdbx_strand_id
1 'polypeptide(L)'
;MDIKKTRRFETTDRAHADLFNIVIDQLNENDELLVKRAEEVDQKAKIYTDEHASRKDNPHRVTKEQLGLDQVDNIKQASKIEFDSHLNDNLRHIISQERDKWNNAQLFKITSDTGIHKYNLTSGTFYEALKDVGTGTFYGTNAVEDSPSNGSLRGMQLVGQKGIGIGYAIDTLGNAWWFYYNAAHTGIKWFPIESTVNAQLKADKMLNDAKNYTNNLELKLTDLTWLTPTFQNGWGNYPAGSEDDKKKYAVRYAKDITGTVYVEGAISGGSIGFGIPAFTLPEGYRPGRNFQWTGVASQVGMQGVPQYHRLFVNTDGEVIIEYCSNKVYPNEYIALGFSFKAR
;
A
#
# COMPACT_ATOMS: atom_id res chain seq x y z
N MET A 1 -77.88 -58.15 -67.66
CA MET A 1 -77.51 -59.48 -68.23
C MET A 1 -78.59 -59.88 -69.25
N ASP A 2 -78.25 -60.29 -70.48
CA ASP A 2 -79.28 -60.59 -71.50
C ASP A 2 -79.91 -61.97 -71.27
N ILE A 3 -81.19 -62.00 -70.91
CA ILE A 3 -81.95 -63.24 -70.74
C ILE A 3 -82.63 -63.65 -72.05
N LYS A 4 -82.54 -64.94 -72.36
CA LYS A 4 -83.29 -65.53 -73.48
C LYS A 4 -84.69 -65.86 -73.01
N LYS A 5 -85.69 -65.05 -73.41
CA LYS A 5 -87.08 -65.34 -73.08
C LYS A 5 -87.56 -66.56 -73.85
N THR A 6 -88.20 -67.48 -73.14
CA THR A 6 -88.81 -68.65 -73.74
C THR A 6 -90.04 -68.20 -74.53
N ARG A 7 -90.13 -68.63 -75.79
CA ARG A 7 -91.24 -68.29 -76.69
C ARG A 7 -92.53 -68.99 -76.26
N ARG A 8 -93.66 -68.33 -76.48
CA ARG A 8 -94.99 -68.93 -76.26
C ARG A 8 -95.23 -70.11 -77.19
N PHE A 9 -96.05 -71.05 -76.74
CA PHE A 9 -96.48 -72.25 -77.44
C PHE A 9 -97.77 -71.99 -78.23
N GLU A 10 -97.82 -72.47 -79.48
CA GLU A 10 -98.95 -72.26 -80.40
C GLU A 10 -99.50 -73.60 -80.90
N THR A 11 -100.83 -73.79 -80.81
CA THR A 11 -101.55 -74.98 -81.28
C THR A 11 -103.02 -74.64 -81.57
N THR A 12 -103.72 -75.50 -82.31
CA THR A 12 -105.17 -75.36 -82.59
C THR A 12 -106.04 -75.53 -81.36
N ASP A 13 -105.52 -76.16 -80.29
CA ASP A 13 -106.20 -76.30 -79.00
C ASP A 13 -105.82 -75.16 -78.05
N ARG A 14 -106.69 -74.14 -77.99
CA ARG A 14 -106.48 -72.92 -77.22
C ARG A 14 -106.36 -73.16 -75.71
N ALA A 15 -107.14 -74.09 -75.15
CA ALA A 15 -107.20 -74.28 -73.71
C ALA A 15 -105.88 -74.83 -73.16
N HIS A 16 -105.27 -75.77 -73.86
CA HIS A 16 -103.95 -76.31 -73.50
C HIS A 16 -102.81 -75.32 -73.77
N ALA A 17 -102.91 -74.52 -74.84
CA ALA A 17 -101.92 -73.49 -75.14
C ALA A 17 -101.86 -72.41 -74.04
N ASP A 18 -103.02 -71.97 -73.53
CA ASP A 18 -103.09 -70.93 -72.50
C ASP A 18 -102.47 -71.40 -71.18
N LEU A 19 -102.77 -72.63 -70.73
CA LEU A 19 -102.17 -73.22 -69.53
C LEU A 19 -100.64 -73.32 -69.62
N PHE A 20 -100.12 -73.76 -70.77
CA PHE A 20 -98.68 -73.86 -70.98
C PHE A 20 -98.02 -72.47 -71.05
N ASN A 21 -98.67 -71.51 -71.70
CA ASN A 21 -98.15 -70.15 -71.81
C ASN A 21 -98.11 -69.40 -70.48
N ILE A 22 -99.03 -69.67 -69.54
CA ILE A 22 -98.95 -69.14 -68.17
C ILE A 22 -97.66 -69.58 -67.48
N VAL A 23 -97.26 -70.84 -67.63
CA VAL A 23 -96.00 -71.35 -67.07
C VAL A 23 -94.79 -70.68 -67.73
N ILE A 24 -94.84 -70.49 -69.06
CA ILE A 24 -93.78 -69.79 -69.80
C ILE A 24 -93.63 -68.33 -69.35
N ASP A 25 -94.75 -67.62 -69.17
CA ASP A 25 -94.72 -66.24 -68.66
C ASP A 25 -94.13 -66.18 -67.25
N GLN A 26 -94.53 -67.09 -66.35
CA GLN A 26 -94.00 -67.15 -64.99
C GLN A 26 -92.48 -67.45 -64.97
N LEU A 27 -92.00 -68.32 -65.86
CA LEU A 27 -90.57 -68.60 -66.01
C LEU A 27 -89.81 -67.35 -66.48
N ASN A 28 -90.32 -66.66 -67.49
CA ASN A 28 -89.71 -65.43 -67.99
C ASN A 28 -89.70 -64.32 -66.92
N GLU A 29 -90.78 -64.19 -66.13
CA GLU A 29 -90.85 -63.24 -65.01
C GLU A 29 -89.86 -63.59 -63.89
N ASN A 30 -89.74 -64.88 -63.54
CA ASN A 30 -88.76 -65.34 -62.55
C ASN A 30 -87.32 -65.05 -63.01
N ASP A 31 -87.02 -65.28 -64.29
CA ASP A 31 -85.70 -64.99 -64.86
C ASP A 31 -85.37 -63.49 -64.82
N GLU A 32 -86.34 -62.62 -65.11
CA GLU A 32 -86.19 -61.17 -64.98
C GLU A 32 -85.92 -60.75 -63.53
N LEU A 33 -86.67 -61.32 -62.57
CA LEU A 33 -86.47 -61.06 -61.14
C LEU A 33 -85.09 -61.51 -60.65
N LEU A 34 -84.59 -62.65 -61.14
CA LEU A 34 -83.26 -63.16 -60.81
C LEU A 34 -82.16 -62.22 -61.32
N VAL A 35 -82.26 -61.72 -62.54
CA VAL A 35 -81.30 -60.74 -63.09
C VAL A 35 -81.29 -59.48 -62.25
N LYS A 36 -82.47 -58.93 -61.92
CA LYS A 36 -82.57 -57.72 -61.09
C LYS A 36 -81.90 -57.92 -59.72
N ARG A 37 -82.14 -59.06 -59.08
CA ARG A 37 -81.48 -59.39 -57.80
C ARG A 37 -79.97 -59.53 -57.95
N ALA A 38 -79.48 -60.12 -59.03
CA ALA A 38 -78.04 -60.24 -59.28
C ALA A 38 -77.39 -58.86 -59.45
N GLU A 39 -78.01 -57.96 -60.22
CA GLU A 39 -77.52 -56.59 -60.42
C GLU A 39 -77.53 -55.77 -59.10
N GLU A 40 -78.57 -55.93 -58.27
CA GLU A 40 -78.62 -55.33 -56.93
C GLU A 40 -77.51 -55.85 -56.00
N VAL A 41 -77.20 -57.15 -56.06
CA VAL A 41 -76.12 -57.76 -55.28
C VAL A 41 -74.76 -57.24 -55.73
N ASP A 42 -74.50 -57.21 -57.04
CA ASP A 42 -73.25 -56.68 -57.59
C ASP A 42 -73.05 -55.22 -57.22
N GLN A 43 -74.11 -54.41 -57.28
CA GLN A 43 -74.06 -53.01 -56.89
C GLN A 43 -73.75 -52.84 -55.40
N LYS A 44 -74.41 -53.63 -54.53
CA LYS A 44 -74.13 -53.60 -53.08
C LYS A 44 -72.71 -54.05 -52.74
N ALA A 45 -72.23 -55.10 -53.40
CA ALA A 45 -70.86 -55.57 -53.22
C ALA A 45 -69.84 -54.50 -53.63
N LYS A 46 -70.07 -53.85 -54.78
CA LYS A 46 -69.25 -52.74 -55.26
C LYS A 46 -69.23 -51.57 -54.27
N ILE A 47 -70.40 -51.16 -53.74
CA ILE A 47 -70.50 -50.10 -52.74
C ILE A 47 -69.68 -50.46 -51.49
N TYR A 48 -69.86 -51.68 -50.96
CA TYR A 48 -69.12 -52.13 -49.77
C TYR A 48 -67.61 -52.12 -49.98
N THR A 49 -67.13 -52.58 -51.15
CA THR A 49 -65.69 -52.57 -51.46
C THR A 49 -65.14 -51.17 -51.68
N ASP A 50 -65.91 -50.28 -52.33
CA ASP A 50 -65.54 -48.88 -52.54
C ASP A 50 -65.47 -48.13 -51.19
N GLU A 51 -66.45 -48.35 -50.31
CA GLU A 51 -66.44 -47.83 -48.94
C GLU A 51 -65.21 -48.33 -48.17
N HIS A 52 -64.94 -49.64 -48.20
CA HIS A 52 -63.79 -50.22 -47.53
C HIS A 52 -62.45 -49.65 -48.05
N ALA A 53 -62.30 -49.50 -49.38
CA ALA A 53 -61.10 -48.91 -49.98
C ALA A 53 -60.91 -47.42 -49.65
N SER A 54 -62.01 -46.70 -49.42
CA SER A 54 -61.99 -45.28 -49.05
C SER A 54 -61.69 -45.02 -47.58
N ARG A 55 -61.87 -46.02 -46.70
CA ARG A 55 -61.59 -45.89 -45.25
C ARG A 55 -60.11 -45.59 -44.99
N LYS A 56 -59.86 -44.47 -44.31
CA LYS A 56 -58.53 -44.02 -43.88
C LYS A 56 -58.34 -44.09 -42.37
N ASP A 57 -59.41 -44.35 -41.62
CA ASP A 57 -59.33 -44.75 -40.22
C ASP A 57 -58.68 -46.13 -40.12
N ASN A 58 -58.00 -46.44 -39.00
CA ASN A 58 -57.38 -47.74 -38.76
C ASN A 58 -58.47 -48.83 -38.74
N PRO A 59 -58.78 -49.48 -39.89
CA PRO A 59 -60.02 -50.23 -40.03
C PRO A 59 -59.88 -51.66 -39.49
N HIS A 60 -58.65 -52.02 -39.10
CA HIS A 60 -58.25 -53.35 -38.62
C HIS A 60 -57.70 -53.31 -37.19
N ARG A 61 -57.91 -52.21 -36.44
CA ARG A 61 -57.46 -52.06 -35.05
C ARG A 61 -55.97 -52.39 -34.86
N VAL A 62 -55.13 -52.00 -35.83
CA VAL A 62 -53.68 -52.19 -35.74
C VAL A 62 -53.17 -51.57 -34.44
N THR A 63 -52.54 -52.39 -33.61
CA THR A 63 -52.03 -52.03 -32.28
C THR A 63 -50.58 -51.56 -32.36
N LYS A 64 -50.08 -50.91 -31.30
CA LYS A 64 -48.68 -50.47 -31.25
C LYS A 64 -47.74 -51.69 -31.28
N GLU A 65 -48.14 -52.78 -30.65
CA GLU A 65 -47.45 -54.07 -30.64
C GLU A 65 -47.26 -54.60 -32.06
N GLN A 66 -48.29 -54.50 -32.92
CA GLN A 66 -48.19 -54.95 -34.32
C GLN A 66 -47.21 -54.13 -35.16
N LEU A 67 -46.92 -52.89 -34.76
CA LEU A 67 -45.93 -52.03 -35.40
C LEU A 67 -44.55 -52.12 -34.72
N GLY A 68 -44.41 -52.90 -33.64
CA GLY A 68 -43.21 -52.95 -32.80
C GLY A 68 -42.96 -51.65 -32.01
N LEU A 69 -44.02 -50.89 -31.73
CA LEU A 69 -44.00 -49.60 -31.05
C LEU A 69 -44.70 -49.64 -29.69
N ASP A 70 -44.93 -50.83 -29.13
CA ASP A 70 -45.59 -51.05 -27.84
C ASP A 70 -44.88 -50.34 -26.68
N GLN A 71 -43.56 -50.17 -26.80
CA GLN A 71 -42.74 -49.45 -25.83
C GLN A 71 -42.70 -47.93 -26.06
N VAL A 72 -43.36 -47.41 -27.11
CA VAL A 72 -43.35 -45.99 -27.44
C VAL A 72 -44.59 -45.29 -26.89
N ASP A 73 -44.40 -44.38 -25.95
CA ASP A 73 -45.47 -43.56 -25.37
C ASP A 73 -46.07 -42.58 -26.40
N ASN A 74 -47.38 -42.32 -26.30
CA ASN A 74 -48.06 -41.34 -27.16
C ASN A 74 -48.01 -39.92 -26.56
N ILE A 75 -46.81 -39.38 -26.42
CA ILE A 75 -46.55 -38.06 -25.84
C ILE A 75 -45.82 -37.15 -26.83
N LYS A 76 -45.86 -35.84 -26.60
CA LYS A 76 -45.14 -34.86 -27.43
C LYS A 76 -43.64 -35.08 -27.28
N GLN A 77 -42.97 -35.48 -28.37
CA GLN A 77 -41.52 -35.62 -28.42
C GLN A 77 -40.87 -34.31 -28.85
N ALA A 78 -39.64 -34.06 -28.39
CA ALA A 78 -38.81 -32.99 -28.92
C ALA A 78 -38.47 -33.29 -30.39
N SER A 79 -38.42 -32.26 -31.22
CA SER A 79 -37.94 -32.42 -32.58
C SER A 79 -36.45 -32.73 -32.60
N LYS A 80 -35.99 -33.42 -33.65
CA LYS A 80 -34.56 -33.62 -33.88
C LYS A 80 -33.78 -32.30 -33.92
N ILE A 81 -34.40 -31.24 -34.44
CA ILE A 81 -33.80 -29.89 -34.51
C ILE A 81 -33.56 -29.34 -33.10
N GLU A 82 -34.53 -29.43 -32.20
CA GLU A 82 -34.39 -28.96 -30.81
C GLU A 82 -33.31 -29.77 -30.05
N PHE A 83 -33.27 -31.08 -30.26
CA PHE A 83 -32.25 -31.94 -29.67
C PHE A 83 -30.85 -31.61 -30.19
N ASP A 84 -30.68 -31.51 -31.51
CA ASP A 84 -29.39 -31.19 -32.13
C ASP A 84 -28.93 -29.77 -31.74
N SER A 85 -29.86 -28.81 -31.62
CA SER A 85 -29.56 -27.46 -31.13
C SER A 85 -29.00 -27.49 -29.70
N HIS A 86 -29.61 -28.25 -28.80
CA HIS A 86 -29.09 -28.44 -27.43
C HIS A 86 -27.75 -29.17 -27.41
N LEU A 87 -27.60 -30.25 -28.18
CA LEU A 87 -26.39 -31.06 -28.22
C LEU A 87 -25.17 -30.27 -28.74
N ASN A 88 -25.39 -29.37 -29.70
CA ASN A 88 -24.34 -28.55 -30.30
C ASN A 88 -24.11 -27.21 -29.56
N ASP A 89 -24.82 -26.93 -28.47
CA ASP A 89 -24.62 -25.73 -27.65
C ASP A 89 -23.39 -25.89 -26.73
N ASN A 90 -22.21 -25.66 -27.30
CA ASN A 90 -20.93 -25.75 -26.60
C ASN A 90 -20.76 -24.71 -25.47
N LEU A 91 -21.65 -23.72 -25.34
CA LEU A 91 -21.62 -22.79 -24.21
C LEU A 91 -22.27 -23.37 -22.95
N ARG A 92 -23.23 -24.28 -23.12
CA ARG A 92 -23.96 -24.91 -22.01
C ARG A 92 -23.33 -26.20 -21.51
N HIS A 93 -22.57 -26.89 -22.36
CA HIS A 93 -21.86 -28.11 -22.00
C HIS A 93 -20.46 -27.81 -21.52
N ILE A 94 -19.92 -28.70 -20.68
CA ILE A 94 -18.54 -28.63 -20.21
C ILE A 94 -17.81 -29.88 -20.63
N ILE A 95 -16.53 -29.75 -20.98
CA ILE A 95 -15.68 -30.90 -21.31
C ILE A 95 -14.84 -31.33 -20.12
N SER A 96 -14.34 -32.57 -20.13
CA SER A 96 -13.47 -33.10 -19.07
C SER A 96 -12.25 -32.20 -18.82
N GLN A 97 -11.66 -31.64 -19.89
CA GLN A 97 -10.52 -30.71 -19.79
C GLN A 97 -10.85 -29.42 -19.01
N GLU A 98 -12.06 -28.88 -19.14
CA GLU A 98 -12.50 -27.71 -18.37
C GLU A 98 -12.67 -28.06 -16.89
N ARG A 99 -13.27 -29.23 -16.61
CA ARG A 99 -13.41 -29.74 -15.25
C ARG A 99 -12.06 -29.97 -14.59
N ASP A 100 -11.11 -30.56 -15.32
CA ASP A 100 -9.74 -30.76 -14.85
C ASP A 100 -9.04 -29.42 -14.61
N LYS A 101 -9.22 -28.45 -15.53
CA LYS A 101 -8.68 -27.10 -15.36
C LYS A 101 -9.24 -26.42 -14.11
N TRP A 102 -10.55 -26.48 -13.87
CA TRP A 102 -11.17 -25.86 -12.69
C TRP A 102 -10.82 -26.58 -11.39
N ASN A 103 -10.77 -27.91 -11.38
CA ASN A 103 -10.37 -28.69 -10.21
C ASN A 103 -8.90 -28.49 -9.85
N ASN A 104 -8.04 -28.24 -10.84
CA ASN A 104 -6.63 -27.91 -10.63
C ASN A 104 -6.36 -26.40 -10.48
N ALA A 105 -7.37 -25.54 -10.64
CA ALA A 105 -7.21 -24.12 -10.44
C ALA A 105 -7.02 -23.80 -8.95
N GLN A 106 -5.91 -23.14 -8.61
CA GLN A 106 -5.46 -22.76 -7.27
C GLN A 106 -5.37 -23.94 -6.26
N LEU A 107 -4.38 -24.81 -6.44
CA LEU A 107 -4.06 -25.91 -5.52
C LEU A 107 -3.59 -25.44 -4.11
N PHE A 108 -3.15 -24.18 -3.97
CA PHE A 108 -2.67 -23.63 -2.70
C PHE A 108 -3.41 -22.33 -2.33
N LYS A 109 -4.24 -22.38 -1.29
CA LYS A 109 -4.94 -21.18 -0.79
C LYS A 109 -3.94 -20.20 -0.16
N ILE A 110 -3.98 -18.92 -0.52
CA ILE A 110 -3.18 -17.84 0.11
C ILE A 110 -3.94 -17.20 1.29
N THR A 111 -5.27 -17.24 1.25
CA THR A 111 -6.21 -16.76 2.27
C THR A 111 -7.09 -17.92 2.76
N SER A 112 -7.91 -17.68 3.79
CA SER A 112 -9.05 -18.54 4.11
C SER A 112 -10.17 -18.41 3.07
N ASP A 113 -11.19 -19.27 3.16
CA ASP A 113 -12.36 -19.27 2.25
C ASP A 113 -13.25 -18.03 2.39
N THR A 114 -13.13 -17.31 3.51
CA THR A 114 -13.82 -16.02 3.73
C THR A 114 -13.03 -14.83 3.20
N GLY A 115 -11.88 -15.06 2.55
CA GLY A 115 -10.98 -14.00 2.06
C GLY A 115 -10.16 -13.32 3.17
N ILE A 116 -10.19 -13.84 4.40
CA ILE A 116 -9.42 -13.35 5.54
C ILE A 116 -8.05 -14.06 5.60
N HIS A 117 -7.18 -13.70 6.54
CA HIS A 117 -5.89 -14.35 6.78
C HIS A 117 -5.99 -15.88 6.85
N LYS A 118 -5.00 -16.56 6.26
CA LYS A 118 -4.92 -18.03 6.29
C LYS A 118 -4.46 -18.55 7.64
N TYR A 119 -3.45 -17.92 8.24
CA TYR A 119 -2.94 -18.26 9.56
C TYR A 119 -3.43 -17.25 10.59
N ASN A 120 -4.19 -17.70 11.59
CA ASN A 120 -4.74 -16.88 12.65
C ASN A 120 -4.08 -17.21 13.99
N LEU A 121 -3.23 -16.32 14.51
CA LEU A 121 -2.52 -16.53 15.75
C LEU A 121 -3.07 -15.61 16.84
N THR A 122 -3.49 -16.21 17.95
CA THR A 122 -3.87 -15.48 19.17
C THR A 122 -2.83 -15.59 20.29
N SER A 123 -1.83 -16.47 20.11
CA SER A 123 -0.67 -16.73 20.98
C SER A 123 0.38 -17.53 20.19
N GLY A 124 1.53 -17.85 20.81
CA GLY A 124 2.63 -18.59 20.17
C GLY A 124 3.49 -17.69 19.29
N THR A 125 4.10 -18.26 18.24
CA THR A 125 5.04 -17.54 17.36
C THR A 125 4.62 -17.65 15.89
N PHE A 126 4.81 -16.57 15.12
CA PHE A 126 4.75 -16.58 13.66
C PHE A 126 5.74 -17.56 13.04
N TYR A 127 6.94 -17.69 13.61
CA TYR A 127 7.94 -18.63 13.11
C TYR A 127 7.40 -20.06 13.03
N GLU A 128 6.87 -20.60 14.13
CA GLU A 128 6.32 -21.96 14.15
C GLU A 128 5.12 -22.12 13.19
N ALA A 129 4.29 -21.09 13.03
CA ALA A 129 3.15 -21.14 12.12
C ALA A 129 3.54 -21.06 10.64
N LEU A 130 4.67 -20.43 10.30
CA LEU A 130 5.06 -20.13 8.93
C LEU A 130 6.25 -20.96 8.42
N LYS A 131 7.07 -21.54 9.30
CA LYS A 131 8.39 -22.08 8.93
C LYS A 131 8.39 -23.14 7.84
N ASP A 132 7.33 -23.92 7.72
CA ASP A 132 7.24 -25.05 6.78
C ASP A 132 6.11 -24.93 5.76
N VAL A 133 5.55 -23.73 5.58
CA VAL A 133 4.42 -23.49 4.67
C VAL A 133 4.82 -22.61 3.48
N GLY A 134 4.07 -22.75 2.38
CA GLY A 134 4.20 -21.89 1.20
C GLY A 134 3.67 -20.46 1.41
N THR A 135 3.46 -19.76 0.29
CA THR A 135 2.93 -18.39 0.24
C THR A 135 1.58 -18.25 0.94
N GLY A 136 1.48 -17.45 1.99
CA GLY A 136 0.22 -17.32 2.72
C GLY A 136 0.11 -16.05 3.55
N THR A 137 -1.12 -15.61 3.75
CA THR A 137 -1.46 -14.47 4.62
C THR A 137 -1.57 -14.91 6.07
N PHE A 138 -1.23 -14.01 6.99
CA PHE A 138 -1.34 -14.27 8.42
C PHE A 138 -1.83 -13.05 9.18
N TYR A 139 -2.35 -13.32 10.36
CA TYR A 139 -2.71 -12.36 11.38
C TYR A 139 -2.20 -12.87 12.73
N GLY A 140 -1.65 -11.96 13.53
CA GLY A 140 -1.36 -12.20 14.94
C GLY A 140 -1.91 -11.09 15.81
N THR A 141 -2.42 -11.45 16.98
CA THR A 141 -2.69 -10.49 18.06
C THR A 141 -1.38 -9.99 18.68
N ASN A 142 -1.48 -9.00 19.59
CA ASN A 142 -0.35 -8.54 20.39
C ASN A 142 0.18 -9.57 21.41
N ALA A 143 -0.46 -10.74 21.54
CA ALA A 143 -0.01 -11.83 22.39
C ALA A 143 0.88 -12.85 21.65
N VAL A 144 1.15 -12.64 20.35
CA VAL A 144 2.12 -13.42 19.58
C VAL A 144 3.53 -12.97 19.93
N GLU A 145 4.36 -13.91 20.39
CA GLU A 145 5.61 -13.65 21.12
C GLU A 145 6.72 -13.06 20.24
N ASP A 146 6.79 -13.46 18.98
CA ASP A 146 7.80 -13.01 18.02
C ASP A 146 7.27 -11.90 17.09
N SER A 147 6.19 -11.21 17.47
CA SER A 147 5.72 -10.02 16.77
C SER A 147 6.70 -8.84 16.97
N PRO A 148 7.04 -8.07 15.93
CA PRO A 148 7.83 -6.85 16.06
C PRO A 148 6.97 -5.65 16.53
N SER A 149 5.65 -5.81 16.65
CA SER A 149 4.70 -4.78 17.07
C SER A 149 4.00 -5.15 18.38
N ASN A 150 3.73 -4.14 19.21
CA ASN A 150 2.87 -4.24 20.39
C ASN A 150 1.37 -4.28 20.03
N GLY A 151 1.01 -4.11 18.76
CA GLY A 151 -0.35 -4.22 18.24
C GLY A 151 -0.56 -5.48 17.41
N SER A 152 -1.77 -5.67 16.90
CA SER A 152 -2.03 -6.75 15.95
C SER A 152 -1.26 -6.55 14.65
N LEU A 153 -0.64 -7.62 14.16
CA LEU A 153 0.17 -7.63 12.96
C LEU A 153 -0.53 -8.45 11.86
N ARG A 154 -0.53 -7.93 10.63
CA ARG A 154 -1.05 -8.63 9.45
C ARG A 154 0.02 -8.67 8.38
N GLY A 155 0.16 -9.81 7.70
CA GLY A 155 1.19 -9.92 6.69
C GLY A 155 0.97 -11.05 5.72
N MET A 156 1.95 -11.20 4.84
CA MET A 156 2.01 -12.24 3.84
C MET A 156 3.43 -12.77 3.75
N GLN A 157 3.57 -14.08 3.91
CA GLN A 157 4.74 -14.80 3.43
C GLN A 157 4.65 -14.88 1.91
N LEU A 158 5.61 -14.29 1.21
CA LEU A 158 5.65 -14.24 -0.25
C LEU A 158 6.16 -15.55 -0.83
N VAL A 159 7.30 -16.03 -0.33
CA VAL A 159 7.90 -17.31 -0.69
C VAL A 159 8.18 -18.04 0.61
N GLY A 160 7.75 -19.30 0.67
CA GLY A 160 7.93 -20.16 1.83
C GLY A 160 8.16 -21.60 1.40
N GLN A 161 9.06 -22.28 2.08
CA GLN A 161 9.35 -23.70 1.98
C GLN A 161 9.84 -24.19 3.33
N LYS A 162 10.08 -25.50 3.48
CA LYS A 162 10.56 -26.09 4.72
C LYS A 162 11.79 -25.34 5.27
N GLY A 163 11.63 -24.72 6.43
CA GLY A 163 12.63 -23.91 7.13
C GLY A 163 13.06 -22.60 6.46
N ILE A 164 12.47 -22.14 5.35
CA ILE A 164 12.89 -20.91 4.67
C ILE A 164 11.67 -20.08 4.27
N GLY A 165 11.68 -18.78 4.59
CA GLY A 165 10.60 -17.89 4.17
C GLY A 165 10.99 -16.42 4.18
N ILE A 166 10.25 -15.63 3.41
CA ILE A 166 10.36 -14.17 3.31
C ILE A 166 8.98 -13.55 3.14
N GLY A 167 8.76 -12.36 3.69
CA GLY A 167 7.50 -11.65 3.51
C GLY A 167 7.48 -10.25 4.08
N TYR A 168 6.27 -9.71 4.15
CA TYR A 168 5.98 -8.37 4.66
C TYR A 168 4.84 -8.41 5.66
N ALA A 169 4.86 -7.49 6.62
CA ALA A 169 3.78 -7.31 7.57
C ALA A 169 3.59 -5.84 7.96
N ILE A 170 2.38 -5.49 8.36
CA ILE A 170 1.96 -4.14 8.75
C ILE A 170 1.10 -4.25 10.02
N ASP A 171 1.30 -3.34 10.97
CA ASP A 171 0.47 -3.26 12.18
C ASP A 171 -0.71 -2.29 12.03
N THR A 172 -1.51 -2.13 13.09
CA THR A 172 -2.67 -1.24 13.11
C THR A 172 -2.32 0.25 13.09
N LEU A 173 -1.06 0.62 13.34
CA LEU A 173 -0.57 2.00 13.32
C LEU A 173 0.08 2.36 11.98
N GLY A 174 0.16 1.40 11.05
CA GLY A 174 0.80 1.57 9.75
C GLY A 174 2.31 1.37 9.76
N ASN A 175 2.89 0.90 10.87
CA ASN A 175 4.29 0.48 10.88
C ASN A 175 4.42 -0.79 10.04
N ALA A 176 5.47 -0.86 9.22
CA ALA A 176 5.68 -1.95 8.30
C ALA A 176 7.04 -2.62 8.54
N TRP A 177 7.09 -3.92 8.28
CA TRP A 177 8.30 -4.72 8.34
C TRP A 177 8.38 -5.64 7.13
N TRP A 178 9.60 -5.86 6.66
CA TRP A 178 9.89 -7.08 5.91
C TRP A 178 10.52 -8.10 6.85
N PHE A 179 10.42 -9.37 6.51
CA PHE A 179 10.97 -10.42 7.34
C PHE A 179 11.55 -11.54 6.52
N TYR A 180 12.50 -12.28 7.11
CA TYR A 180 12.94 -13.55 6.57
C TYR A 180 13.40 -14.51 7.66
N TYR A 181 13.47 -15.80 7.31
CA TYR A 181 14.15 -16.83 8.07
C TYR A 181 14.70 -17.90 7.13
N ASN A 182 15.70 -18.64 7.60
CA ASN A 182 16.27 -19.78 6.88
C ASN A 182 16.44 -20.96 7.84
N ALA A 183 16.90 -22.10 7.32
CA ALA A 183 16.96 -23.36 8.06
C ALA A 183 17.89 -23.32 9.29
N ALA A 184 18.77 -22.32 9.40
CA ALA A 184 19.63 -22.11 10.56
C ALA A 184 19.00 -21.22 11.65
N HIS A 185 17.91 -20.51 11.33
CA HIS A 185 17.23 -19.64 12.28
C HIS A 185 16.17 -20.41 13.06
N THR A 186 15.98 -20.04 14.33
CA THR A 186 14.93 -20.56 15.22
C THR A 186 13.78 -19.56 15.42
N GLY A 187 13.68 -18.56 14.56
CA GLY A 187 12.75 -17.44 14.69
C GLY A 187 12.76 -16.54 13.46
N ILE A 188 11.68 -15.78 13.26
CA ILE A 188 11.59 -14.77 12.20
C ILE A 188 12.52 -13.59 12.51
N LYS A 189 13.25 -13.11 11.50
CA LYS A 189 14.02 -11.86 11.58
C LYS A 189 13.21 -10.75 10.95
N TRP A 190 12.79 -9.78 11.78
CA TRP A 190 12.00 -8.62 11.37
C TRP A 190 12.88 -7.41 11.13
N PHE A 191 12.58 -6.68 10.04
CA PHE A 191 13.30 -5.49 9.65
C PHE A 191 12.29 -4.37 9.36
N PRO A 192 12.35 -3.26 10.11
CA PRO A 192 11.41 -2.16 9.92
C PRO A 192 11.61 -1.52 8.54
N ILE A 193 10.50 -1.16 7.91
CA ILE A 193 10.47 -0.37 6.68
C ILE A 193 10.18 1.07 7.09
N GLU A 194 11.16 1.93 6.84
CA GLU A 194 11.02 3.36 7.10
C GLU A 194 10.17 4.03 6.00
N SER A 195 9.28 4.93 6.39
CA SER A 195 8.57 5.77 5.42
C SER A 195 9.45 6.91 4.94
N THR A 196 9.22 7.39 3.72
CA THR A 196 9.94 8.57 3.19
C THR A 196 9.74 9.81 4.07
N VAL A 197 8.54 9.95 4.66
CA VAL A 197 8.19 11.03 5.58
C VAL A 197 9.03 10.96 6.86
N ASN A 198 9.11 9.79 7.51
CA ASN A 198 9.87 9.65 8.75
C ASN A 198 11.38 9.76 8.52
N ALA A 199 11.89 9.23 7.40
CA ALA A 199 13.27 9.41 7.00
C ALA A 199 13.62 10.90 6.84
N GLN A 200 12.73 11.67 6.19
CA GLN A 200 12.89 13.12 6.05
C GLN A 200 12.85 13.84 7.40
N LEU A 201 11.91 13.51 8.28
CA LEU A 201 11.82 14.09 9.63
C LEU A 201 13.11 13.87 10.44
N LYS A 202 13.72 12.68 10.35
CA LYS A 202 15.01 12.39 10.99
C LYS A 202 16.14 13.24 10.41
N ALA A 203 16.19 13.40 9.09
CA ALA A 203 17.18 14.24 8.41
C ALA A 203 17.02 15.72 8.78
N ASP A 204 15.79 16.23 8.79
CA ASP A 204 15.48 17.62 9.15
C ASP A 204 15.83 17.91 10.61
N LYS A 205 15.50 16.97 11.53
CA LYS A 205 15.90 17.09 12.93
C LYS A 205 17.41 17.17 13.06
N MET A 206 18.15 16.29 12.41
CA MET A 206 19.62 16.29 12.47
C MET A 206 20.21 17.59 11.91
N LEU A 207 19.65 18.11 10.82
CA LEU A 207 20.05 19.40 10.26
C LEU A 207 19.77 20.55 11.23
N ASN A 208 18.60 20.56 11.88
CA ASN A 208 18.23 21.58 12.84
C ASN A 208 19.11 21.54 14.09
N ASP A 209 19.39 20.35 14.62
CA ASP A 209 20.27 20.16 15.76
C ASP A 209 21.69 20.65 15.45
N ALA A 210 22.20 20.36 14.25
CA ALA A 210 23.50 20.85 13.78
C ALA A 210 23.54 22.39 13.69
N LYS A 211 22.51 23.01 13.09
CA LYS A 211 22.37 24.47 13.02
C LYS A 211 22.30 25.11 14.40
N ASN A 212 21.56 24.52 15.32
CA ASN A 212 21.45 25.01 16.69
C ASN A 212 22.80 24.96 17.40
N TYR A 213 23.58 23.89 17.21
CA TYR A 213 24.92 23.81 17.78
C TYR A 213 25.85 24.91 17.25
N THR A 214 25.90 25.14 15.94
CA THR A 214 26.79 26.14 15.32
C THR A 214 26.40 27.57 15.70
N ASN A 215 25.11 27.91 15.63
CA ASN A 215 24.64 29.27 15.92
C ASN A 215 24.85 29.63 17.39
N ASN A 216 24.61 28.69 18.30
CA ASN A 216 24.84 28.92 19.72
C ASN A 216 26.33 29.12 20.04
N LEU A 217 27.25 28.53 19.28
CA LEU A 217 28.68 28.74 19.49
C LEU A 217 29.11 30.17 19.10
N GLU A 218 28.63 30.67 17.95
CA GLU A 218 28.91 32.05 17.52
C GLU A 218 28.37 33.07 18.53
N LEU A 219 27.13 32.88 19.02
CA LEU A 219 26.55 33.72 20.06
C LEU A 219 27.39 33.67 21.35
N LYS A 220 27.79 32.48 21.80
CA LYS A 220 28.60 32.31 23.03
C LYS A 220 30.01 32.90 22.92
N LEU A 221 30.55 33.07 21.72
CA LEU A 221 31.85 33.71 21.50
C LEU A 221 31.76 35.23 21.46
N THR A 222 30.61 35.79 21.07
CA THR A 222 30.44 37.23 20.83
C THR A 222 29.65 37.95 21.92
N ASP A 223 28.84 37.23 22.70
CA ASP A 223 28.07 37.76 23.83
C ASP A 223 28.94 37.87 25.09
N LEU A 224 29.74 38.95 25.12
CA LEU A 224 30.66 39.24 26.22
C LEU A 224 30.02 40.14 27.27
N THR A 225 30.01 39.69 28.52
CA THR A 225 29.69 40.55 29.66
C THR A 225 30.93 41.37 30.05
N TRP A 226 30.90 42.65 29.72
CA TRP A 226 31.95 43.60 30.05
C TRP A 226 31.82 44.13 31.48
N LEU A 227 32.93 44.09 32.22
CA LEU A 227 33.05 44.53 33.60
C LEU A 227 34.04 45.68 33.71
N THR A 228 33.84 46.58 34.66
CA THR A 228 34.77 47.69 34.96
C THR A 228 35.72 47.29 36.09
N PRO A 229 37.04 47.49 35.94
CA PRO A 229 37.98 47.21 37.02
C PRO A 229 37.90 48.27 38.13
N THR A 230 38.24 47.87 39.35
CA THR A 230 38.47 48.81 40.44
C THR A 230 39.88 49.38 40.32
N PHE A 231 39.98 50.67 40.00
CA PHE A 231 41.26 51.34 39.88
C PHE A 231 41.99 51.51 41.21
N GLN A 232 43.32 51.53 41.13
CA GLN A 232 44.24 51.63 42.25
C GLN A 232 45.28 52.72 41.96
N ASN A 233 46.01 53.17 42.98
CA ASN A 233 47.18 54.04 42.84
C ASN A 233 46.96 55.33 42.01
N GLY A 234 45.77 55.92 42.14
CA GLY A 234 45.39 57.18 41.49
C GLY A 234 45.02 57.04 40.01
N TRP A 235 44.97 55.83 39.47
CA TRP A 235 44.49 55.60 38.11
C TRP A 235 42.98 55.78 38.02
N GLY A 236 42.53 56.15 36.83
CA GLY A 236 41.12 56.21 36.47
C GLY A 236 40.95 56.12 34.96
N ASN A 237 39.69 56.08 34.51
CA ASN A 237 39.37 56.18 33.09
C ASN A 237 39.91 57.48 32.49
N TYR A 238 40.43 57.41 31.27
CA TYR A 238 40.83 58.60 30.54
C TYR A 238 39.64 59.55 30.34
N PRO A 239 39.75 60.84 30.70
CA PRO A 239 38.67 61.81 30.58
C PRO A 239 38.53 62.28 29.13
N ALA A 240 37.84 61.48 28.31
CA ALA A 240 37.58 61.86 26.93
C ALA A 240 36.60 63.04 26.81
N GLY A 241 36.70 63.79 25.71
CA GLY A 241 36.02 65.08 25.53
C GLY A 241 34.50 65.00 25.34
N SER A 242 33.98 63.87 24.86
CA SER A 242 32.54 63.62 24.71
C SER A 242 32.06 62.50 25.64
N GLU A 243 30.78 62.51 26.01
CA GLU A 243 30.21 61.46 26.86
C GLU A 243 30.22 60.07 26.18
N ASP A 244 30.10 60.04 24.86
CA ASP A 244 30.20 58.81 24.07
C ASP A 244 31.64 58.28 24.04
N ASP A 245 32.64 59.16 23.93
CA ASP A 245 34.04 58.77 24.00
C ASP A 245 34.40 58.25 25.39
N LYS A 246 33.87 58.85 26.47
CA LYS A 246 34.11 58.34 27.84
C LYS A 246 33.63 56.91 27.99
N LYS A 247 32.48 56.56 27.41
CA LYS A 247 31.96 55.18 27.40
C LYS A 247 32.80 54.25 26.52
N LYS A 248 33.25 54.73 25.36
CA LYS A 248 34.05 53.97 24.40
C LYS A 248 35.45 53.65 24.91
N TYR A 249 36.08 54.58 25.59
CA TYR A 249 37.45 54.44 26.13
C TYR A 249 37.48 54.05 27.61
N ALA A 250 36.33 53.87 28.26
CA ALA A 250 36.29 53.35 29.63
C ALA A 250 36.96 51.98 29.68
N VAL A 251 37.84 51.78 30.66
CA VAL A 251 38.47 50.50 30.84
C VAL A 251 37.44 49.47 31.22
N ARG A 252 37.49 48.37 30.48
CA ARG A 252 36.65 47.21 30.71
C ARG A 252 37.38 45.93 30.38
N TYR A 253 36.92 44.87 31.00
CA TYR A 253 37.39 43.53 30.72
C TYR A 253 36.22 42.55 30.60
N ALA A 254 36.39 41.53 29.77
CA ALA A 254 35.43 40.47 29.59
C ALA A 254 36.16 39.15 29.35
N LYS A 255 35.45 38.04 29.49
CA LYS A 255 35.98 36.70 29.21
C LYS A 255 35.02 35.95 28.29
N ASP A 256 35.53 35.43 27.18
CA ASP A 256 34.75 34.58 26.28
C ASP A 256 34.61 33.15 26.82
N ILE A 257 33.73 32.37 26.19
CA ILE A 257 33.49 30.97 26.59
C ILE A 257 34.71 30.07 26.43
N THR A 258 35.71 30.48 25.65
CA THR A 258 36.97 29.76 25.49
C THR A 258 38.01 30.12 26.56
N GLY A 259 37.63 31.00 27.50
CA GLY A 259 38.50 31.49 28.56
C GLY A 259 39.47 32.58 28.14
N THR A 260 39.30 33.20 26.97
CA THR A 260 40.11 34.38 26.59
C THR A 260 39.58 35.60 27.32
N VAL A 261 40.45 36.26 28.07
CA VAL A 261 40.18 37.55 28.71
C VAL A 261 40.61 38.65 27.75
N TYR A 262 39.74 39.63 27.54
CA TYR A 262 40.00 40.85 26.80
C TYR A 262 40.03 42.00 27.79
N VAL A 263 41.03 42.89 27.68
CA VAL A 263 41.11 44.12 28.45
C VAL A 263 41.33 45.27 27.47
N GLU A 264 40.43 46.23 27.49
CA GLU A 264 40.44 47.37 26.57
C GLU A 264 40.04 48.68 27.26
N GLY A 265 40.40 49.80 26.64
CA GLY A 265 40.08 51.15 27.10
C GLY A 265 41.35 52.00 27.27
N ALA A 266 41.26 53.07 28.03
CA ALA A 266 42.40 53.93 28.33
C ALA A 266 42.34 54.47 29.75
N ILE A 267 43.52 54.60 30.38
CA ILE A 267 43.67 55.14 31.73
C ILE A 267 44.50 56.42 31.76
N SER A 268 44.35 57.19 32.83
CA SER A 268 45.13 58.40 33.09
C SER A 268 45.35 58.67 34.58
N GLY A 269 46.30 59.55 34.89
CA GLY A 269 46.50 60.20 36.19
C GLY A 269 47.39 59.43 37.18
N GLY A 270 47.29 58.11 37.25
CA GLY A 270 47.94 57.34 38.31
C GLY A 270 49.46 57.28 38.25
N SER A 271 50.05 56.57 39.23
CA SER A 271 51.50 56.43 39.37
C SER A 271 52.04 55.32 38.46
N ILE A 272 53.15 55.61 37.77
CA ILE A 272 53.90 54.66 36.94
C ILE A 272 55.09 54.14 37.73
N GLY A 273 55.29 52.82 37.74
CA GLY A 273 56.43 52.21 38.42
C GLY A 273 56.23 50.71 38.68
N PHE A 274 57.33 50.04 39.00
CA PHE A 274 57.33 48.63 39.31
C PHE A 274 56.54 48.35 40.60
N GLY A 275 55.70 47.30 40.58
CA GLY A 275 54.90 46.90 41.75
C GLY A 275 53.77 47.87 42.13
N ILE A 276 53.40 48.79 41.22
CA ILE A 276 52.33 49.78 41.44
C ILE A 276 51.17 49.46 40.48
N PRO A 277 50.21 48.61 40.88
CA PRO A 277 49.12 48.21 39.98
C PRO A 277 48.19 49.39 39.64
N ALA A 278 47.79 49.48 38.38
CA ALA A 278 46.69 50.35 37.97
C ALA A 278 45.33 49.78 38.39
N PHE A 279 45.21 48.45 38.36
CA PHE A 279 44.09 47.69 38.89
C PHE A 279 44.50 46.21 38.99
N THR A 280 43.67 45.41 39.65
CA THR A 280 43.83 43.96 39.76
C THR A 280 42.62 43.25 39.17
N LEU A 281 42.86 42.31 38.26
CA LEU A 281 41.82 41.45 37.70
C LEU A 281 41.35 40.42 38.75
N PRO A 282 40.03 40.19 38.88
CA PRO A 282 39.50 39.23 39.84
C PRO A 282 39.89 37.79 39.48
N GLU A 283 39.75 36.89 40.45
CA GLU A 283 39.91 35.46 40.23
C GLU A 283 39.01 34.98 39.07
N GLY A 284 39.52 34.05 38.26
CA GLY A 284 38.89 33.63 37.01
C GLY A 284 39.13 34.55 35.82
N TYR A 285 39.74 35.73 35.98
CA TYR A 285 40.16 36.62 34.89
C TYR A 285 41.69 36.84 34.85
N ARG A 286 42.45 36.08 35.63
CA ARG A 286 43.91 36.24 35.77
C ARG A 286 44.67 35.40 34.75
N PRO A 287 45.83 35.85 34.24
CA PRO A 287 46.59 35.09 33.26
C PRO A 287 47.28 33.87 33.89
N GLY A 288 47.51 32.83 33.09
CA GLY A 288 48.29 31.65 33.49
C GLY A 288 49.80 31.88 33.56
N ARG A 289 50.30 32.99 33.02
CA ARG A 289 51.72 33.38 33.10
C ARG A 289 51.85 34.88 33.15
N ASN A 290 52.98 35.33 33.68
CA ASN A 290 53.36 36.73 33.59
C ASN A 290 53.63 37.10 32.12
N PHE A 291 53.23 38.30 31.70
CA PHE A 291 53.57 38.82 30.38
C PHE A 291 53.68 40.34 30.38
N GLN A 292 54.46 40.87 29.44
CA GLN A 292 54.45 42.30 29.12
C GLN A 292 53.62 42.57 27.88
N TRP A 293 53.07 43.78 27.82
CA TRP A 293 52.44 44.31 26.61
C TRP A 293 52.87 45.76 26.42
N THR A 294 53.12 46.14 25.17
CA THR A 294 53.51 47.50 24.80
C THR A 294 52.35 48.15 24.09
N GLY A 295 51.92 49.31 24.57
CA GLY A 295 50.80 50.07 24.01
C GLY A 295 51.16 51.51 23.65
N VAL A 296 50.17 52.24 23.15
CA VAL A 296 50.29 53.66 22.79
C VAL A 296 50.08 54.54 24.02
N ALA A 297 50.87 55.60 24.14
CA ALA A 297 50.76 56.62 25.18
C ALA A 297 50.54 58.03 24.58
N SER A 298 50.14 58.99 25.43
CA SER A 298 49.94 60.40 25.03
C SER A 298 51.19 60.99 24.37
N GLN A 299 51.02 61.78 23.30
CA GLN A 299 52.08 62.64 22.74
C GLN A 299 52.07 64.06 23.30
N VAL A 300 51.15 64.39 24.20
CA VAL A 300 51.06 65.74 24.77
C VAL A 300 52.36 66.09 25.49
N GLY A 301 52.81 67.33 25.33
CA GLY A 301 54.14 67.78 25.77
C GLY A 301 55.31 67.28 24.93
N MET A 302 55.11 66.32 24.02
CA MET A 302 56.13 65.72 23.15
C MET A 302 55.59 65.54 21.71
N GLN A 303 54.96 66.59 21.17
CA GLN A 303 54.27 66.54 19.87
C GLN A 303 55.19 66.08 18.74
N GLY A 304 54.65 65.27 17.83
CA GLY A 304 55.37 64.77 16.65
C GLY A 304 56.22 63.53 16.88
N VAL A 305 56.35 63.04 18.13
CA VAL A 305 57.10 61.80 18.45
C VAL A 305 56.14 60.74 18.98
N PRO A 306 55.98 59.57 18.33
CA PRO A 306 55.18 58.46 18.84
C PRO A 306 55.59 58.07 20.26
N GLN A 307 54.62 58.04 21.18
CA GLN A 307 54.85 57.65 22.56
C GLN A 307 54.25 56.27 22.82
N TYR A 308 54.96 55.47 23.62
CA TYR A 308 54.56 54.12 23.98
C TYR A 308 54.72 53.90 25.48
N HIS A 309 54.00 52.92 26.00
CA HIS A 309 54.17 52.44 27.36
C HIS A 309 54.43 50.94 27.36
N ARG A 310 55.02 50.45 28.45
CA ARG A 310 55.11 49.03 28.76
C ARG A 310 54.30 48.77 30.02
N LEU A 311 53.36 47.83 29.93
CA LEU A 311 52.71 47.27 31.09
C LEU A 311 53.17 45.83 31.32
N PHE A 312 53.03 45.41 32.57
CA PHE A 312 53.26 44.05 33.02
C PHE A 312 51.98 43.53 33.68
N VAL A 313 51.56 42.33 33.30
CA VAL A 313 50.46 41.62 33.94
C VAL A 313 51.01 40.34 34.55
N ASN A 314 50.85 40.19 35.86
CA ASN A 314 51.28 38.99 36.56
C ASN A 314 50.15 37.98 36.79
N THR A 315 50.50 36.80 37.27
CA THR A 315 49.56 35.72 37.58
C THR A 315 48.56 36.06 38.70
N ASP A 316 48.83 37.08 39.51
CA ASP A 316 47.91 37.57 40.53
C ASP A 316 46.86 38.54 39.96
N GLY A 317 46.96 38.85 38.66
CA GLY A 317 46.03 39.70 37.93
C GLY A 317 46.36 41.19 38.03
N GLU A 318 47.50 41.56 38.62
CA GLU A 318 47.92 42.95 38.74
C GLU A 318 48.33 43.47 37.36
N VAL A 319 47.68 44.53 36.90
CA VAL A 319 48.03 45.24 35.67
C VAL A 319 48.84 46.47 36.06
N ILE A 320 50.14 46.43 35.81
CA ILE A 320 51.11 47.43 36.28
C ILE A 320 51.65 48.20 35.08
N ILE A 321 51.55 49.54 35.11
CA ILE A 321 52.22 50.39 34.12
C ILE A 321 53.64 50.65 34.61
N GLU A 322 54.61 49.96 34.02
CA GLU A 322 56.01 50.01 34.49
C GLU A 322 56.78 51.19 33.89
N TYR A 323 56.44 51.58 32.67
CA TYR A 323 57.20 52.58 31.92
C TYR A 323 56.32 53.30 30.89
N CYS A 324 56.58 54.60 30.71
CA CYS A 324 56.07 55.40 29.59
C CYS A 324 57.22 56.20 28.96
N SER A 325 57.26 56.27 27.63
CA SER A 325 58.29 57.02 26.91
C SER A 325 58.08 58.54 26.99
N ASN A 326 56.85 58.99 27.27
CA ASN A 326 56.54 60.40 27.44
C ASN A 326 57.10 60.89 28.78
N LYS A 327 58.15 61.73 28.74
CA LYS A 327 58.82 62.23 29.95
C LYS A 327 58.20 63.51 30.53
N VAL A 328 57.27 64.12 29.81
CA VAL A 328 56.61 65.38 30.22
C VAL A 328 55.30 65.07 30.91
N TYR A 329 54.45 64.27 30.28
CA TYR A 329 53.14 63.85 30.80
C TYR A 329 52.99 62.32 30.69
N PRO A 330 53.73 61.55 31.51
CA PRO A 330 53.87 60.10 31.35
C PRO A 330 52.57 59.33 31.56
N ASN A 331 51.60 59.89 32.28
CA ASN A 331 50.37 59.24 32.72
C ASN A 331 49.10 59.94 32.18
N GLU A 332 49.22 60.80 31.17
CA GLU A 332 48.07 61.53 30.65
C GLU A 332 47.11 60.65 29.84
N TYR A 333 47.64 59.70 29.08
CA TYR A 333 46.87 58.71 28.35
C TYR A 333 47.71 57.45 28.18
N ILE A 334 47.14 56.30 28.57
CA ILE A 334 47.72 54.97 28.44
C ILE A 334 46.64 54.07 27.85
N ALA A 335 46.80 53.65 26.60
CA ALA A 335 45.87 52.73 25.95
C ALA A 335 46.04 51.30 26.49
N LEU A 336 44.94 50.59 26.70
CA LEU A 336 44.88 49.18 27.03
C LEU A 336 44.16 48.45 25.89
N GLY A 337 44.71 47.31 25.45
CA GLY A 337 44.18 46.56 24.33
C GLY A 337 44.84 45.20 24.20
N PHE A 338 44.91 44.46 25.31
CA PHE A 338 45.58 43.17 25.39
C PHE A 338 44.59 42.05 25.73
N SER A 339 44.94 40.83 25.33
CA SER A 339 44.17 39.64 25.63
C SER A 339 45.06 38.46 25.96
N PHE A 340 44.52 37.51 26.73
CA PHE A 340 45.25 36.32 27.18
C PHE A 340 44.27 35.23 27.63
N LYS A 341 44.77 34.00 27.85
CA LYS A 341 43.97 32.92 28.44
C LYS A 341 43.95 33.04 29.96
N ALA A 342 42.74 33.09 30.52
CA ALA A 342 42.53 32.94 31.96
C ALA A 342 43.04 31.58 32.43
N ARG A 343 43.57 31.56 33.64
CA ARG A 343 43.91 30.32 34.36
C ARG A 343 42.73 29.75 35.12
#